data_AF-A0A225DZ93-F1
#
_entry.id   AF-A0A225DZ93-F1
#
_cell.length_a   1.000
_cell.length_b   1.000
_cell.length_c   1.000
_cell.angle_alpha   90.00
_cell.angle_beta   90.00
_cell.angle_gamma   90.00
#
_symmetry.space_group_name_H-M   'P 1'
#
loop_
_entity.id
_entity.type
_entity.pdbx_description
1 polymer ?
#
loop_
_entity_poly.entity_id
_entity_poly.type
_entity_poly.pdbx_seq_one_letter_code
_entity_poly.pdbx_strand_id
1 'polypeptide(L)'
;MGMELDGLGLSAPAASGDSADAAFGNSGEEVASQLVELEGKELAQIERALTRIKQGLYGVCDGCACKIPVARLNALPYSTLCVKCQRESENDSGWLSSHQLAGWDKVRDSGEDRDIDLADLEIDLSK
;
A
#
# COMPACT_ATOMS: atom_id res chain seq x y z
N MET A 1 -5.39 -3.66 49.47
CA MET A 1 -6.46 -3.35 48.49
C MET A 1 -6.01 -3.94 47.17
N GLY A 2 -6.27 -5.23 46.98
CA GLY A 2 -6.02 -5.92 45.71
C GLY A 2 -7.12 -5.55 44.73
N MET A 3 -6.74 -5.19 43.51
CA MET A 3 -7.68 -5.06 42.41
C MET A 3 -7.69 -6.40 41.68
N GLU A 4 -8.74 -7.17 41.92
CA GLU A 4 -9.07 -8.39 41.19
C GLU A 4 -9.46 -7.99 39.75
N LEU A 5 -8.76 -8.55 38.77
CA LEU A 5 -9.02 -8.34 37.34
C LEU A 5 -9.71 -9.58 36.76
N ASP A 6 -10.80 -10.02 37.40
CA ASP A 6 -11.67 -11.09 36.90
C ASP A 6 -12.82 -10.46 36.10
N GLY A 7 -12.53 -10.00 34.88
CA GLY A 7 -13.54 -9.29 34.10
C GLY A 7 -13.28 -9.16 32.60
N LEU A 8 -12.23 -9.80 32.06
CA LEU A 8 -12.09 -9.94 30.62
C LEU A 8 -12.93 -11.14 30.18
N GLY A 9 -14.24 -10.91 30.06
CA GLY A 9 -15.18 -11.82 29.42
C GLY A 9 -14.86 -11.99 27.94
N LEU A 10 -13.75 -12.65 27.62
CA LEU A 10 -13.61 -13.36 26.36
C LEU A 10 -14.49 -14.60 26.50
N SER A 11 -15.80 -14.42 26.30
CA SER A 11 -16.64 -15.55 25.92
C SER A 11 -16.01 -16.14 24.66
N ALA A 12 -15.57 -17.40 24.78
CA ALA A 12 -15.14 -18.19 23.63
C ALA A 12 -16.12 -17.96 22.47
N PRO A 13 -15.67 -17.75 21.22
CA PRO A 13 -16.59 -17.74 20.11
C PRO A 13 -17.30 -19.09 20.15
N ALA A 14 -18.61 -19.06 20.40
CA ALA A 14 -19.43 -20.25 20.34
C ALA A 14 -19.15 -20.87 18.97
N ALA A 15 -18.60 -22.09 18.98
CA ALA A 15 -18.21 -22.84 17.79
C ALA A 15 -19.45 -23.39 17.06
N SER A 16 -20.41 -22.50 16.82
CA SER A 16 -21.56 -22.66 15.93
C SER A 16 -21.60 -21.44 15.01
N GLY A 17 -20.46 -21.05 14.45
CA GLY A 17 -20.41 -20.17 13.29
C GLY A 17 -20.75 -20.98 12.06
N ASP A 18 -21.62 -20.47 11.21
CA ASP A 18 -21.86 -21.10 9.92
C ASP A 18 -20.66 -20.89 8.97
N SER A 19 -20.74 -21.45 7.77
CA SER A 19 -19.68 -21.28 6.78
C SER A 19 -19.42 -19.81 6.41
N ALA A 20 -20.42 -18.94 6.55
CA ALA A 20 -20.27 -17.52 6.28
C ALA A 20 -19.48 -16.84 7.40
N ASP A 21 -19.81 -17.12 8.67
CA ASP A 21 -19.07 -16.60 9.83
C ASP A 21 -17.59 -16.99 9.78
N ALA A 22 -17.28 -18.24 9.43
CA ALA A 22 -15.90 -18.71 9.26
C ALA A 22 -15.15 -17.96 8.15
N ALA A 23 -15.82 -17.69 7.01
CA ALA A 23 -15.23 -16.94 5.91
C ALA A 23 -14.94 -15.47 6.32
N PHE A 24 -15.89 -14.80 6.97
CA PHE A 24 -15.71 -13.43 7.44
C PHE A 24 -14.65 -13.33 8.55
N GLY A 25 -14.57 -14.31 9.44
CA GLY A 25 -13.52 -14.39 10.48
C GLY A 25 -12.13 -14.42 9.86
N ASN A 26 -11.90 -15.32 8.90
CA ASN A 26 -10.61 -15.43 8.22
C ASN A 26 -10.26 -14.13 7.47
N SER A 27 -11.20 -13.53 6.74
CA SER A 27 -10.95 -12.25 6.07
C SER A 27 -10.61 -11.12 7.05
N GLY A 28 -11.25 -11.10 8.22
CA GLY A 28 -10.93 -10.14 9.29
C GLY A 28 -9.51 -10.30 9.83
N GLU A 29 -9.09 -11.55 10.07
CA GLU A 29 -7.73 -11.89 10.51
C GLU A 29 -6.67 -11.54 9.45
N GLU A 30 -6.98 -11.74 8.17
CA GLU A 30 -6.09 -11.37 7.07
C GLU A 30 -5.89 -9.86 6.98
N VAL A 31 -6.98 -9.08 7.08
CA VAL A 31 -6.89 -7.61 7.10
C VAL A 31 -6.10 -7.12 8.31
N ALA A 32 -6.35 -7.70 9.49
CA ALA A 32 -5.61 -7.35 10.70
C ALA A 32 -4.10 -7.61 10.55
N SER A 33 -3.73 -8.75 9.95
CA SER A 33 -2.34 -9.10 9.70
C SER A 33 -1.66 -8.10 8.77
N GLN A 34 -2.34 -7.69 7.69
CA GLN A 34 -1.82 -6.70 6.75
C GLN A 34 -1.60 -5.32 7.41
N LEU A 35 -2.51 -4.90 8.29
CA LEU A 35 -2.36 -3.65 9.03
C LEU A 35 -1.10 -3.66 9.89
N VAL A 36 -0.87 -4.75 10.64
CA VAL A 36 0.34 -4.91 11.46
C VAL A 36 1.62 -4.83 10.62
N GLU A 37 1.63 -5.44 9.44
CA GLU A 37 2.78 -5.35 8.53
C GLU A 37 3.03 -3.92 8.03
N LEU A 38 1.98 -3.18 7.70
CA LEU A 38 2.09 -1.79 7.26
C LEU A 38 2.60 -0.88 8.37
N GLU A 39 2.05 -1.02 9.58
CA GLU A 39 2.50 -0.28 10.77
C GLU A 39 3.97 -0.58 11.08
N GLY A 40 4.39 -1.85 11.01
CA GLY A 40 5.78 -2.24 11.21
C GLY A 40 6.73 -1.61 10.19
N LYS A 41 6.33 -1.54 8.91
CA LYS A 41 7.11 -0.86 7.86
C LYS A 41 7.22 0.65 8.11
N GLU A 42 6.14 1.29 8.53
CA GLU A 42 6.15 2.72 8.88
C GLU A 42 7.08 3.00 10.06
N LEU A 43 7.01 2.18 11.10
CA LEU A 43 7.85 2.31 12.30
C LEU A 43 9.34 2.19 11.95
N ALA A 44 9.70 1.23 11.10
CA ALA A 44 11.07 1.09 10.59
C ALA A 44 11.54 2.31 9.78
N GLN A 45 10.66 2.94 9.00
CA GLN A 45 10.98 4.17 8.27
C GLN A 45 11.24 5.34 9.23
N ILE A 46 10.44 5.46 10.28
CA ILE A 46 10.61 6.49 11.33
C ILE A 46 11.94 6.29 12.05
N GLU A 47 12.28 5.07 12.47
CA GLU A 47 13.55 4.77 13.13
C GLU A 47 14.76 5.09 12.24
N ARG A 48 14.66 4.79 10.94
CA ARG A 48 15.68 5.16 9.96
C ARG A 48 15.81 6.68 9.86
N ALA A 49 14.72 7.41 9.81
CA ALA A 49 14.74 8.88 9.75
C ALA A 49 15.38 9.49 11.01
N LEU A 50 15.04 8.97 12.20
CA LEU A 50 15.67 9.36 13.47
C LEU A 50 17.19 9.09 13.46
N THR A 51 17.61 7.96 12.91
CA THR A 51 19.04 7.63 12.77
C THR A 51 19.75 8.62 11.86
N ARG A 52 19.13 9.04 10.74
CA ARG A 52 19.69 10.06 9.85
C ARG A 52 19.79 11.43 10.50
N ILE A 53 18.84 11.79 11.35
CA ILE A 53 18.91 13.03 12.15
C ILE A 53 20.16 13.00 13.03
N LYS A 54 20.39 11.89 13.75
CA LYS A 54 21.59 11.72 14.59
C LYS A 54 22.89 11.80 13.78
N GLN A 55 22.88 11.35 12.53
CA GLN A 55 24.03 11.39 11.62
C GLN A 55 24.18 12.74 10.88
N GLY A 56 23.23 13.68 11.02
CA GLY A 56 23.24 14.94 10.26
C GLY A 56 22.89 14.80 8.77
N LEU A 57 22.33 13.66 8.35
CA LEU A 57 21.95 13.35 6.96
C LEU A 57 20.44 13.52 6.71
N TYR A 58 19.72 14.11 7.67
CA TYR A 58 18.30 14.36 7.53
C TYR A 58 18.02 15.37 6.41
N GLY A 59 17.01 15.08 5.60
CA GLY A 59 16.63 15.90 4.45
C GLY A 59 17.56 15.75 3.22
N VAL A 60 18.45 14.76 3.20
CA VAL A 60 19.22 14.38 2.00
C VAL A 60 18.60 13.13 1.38
N CYS A 61 18.36 13.17 0.06
CA CYS A 61 17.80 12.06 -0.70
C CYS A 61 18.80 10.92 -0.87
N ASP A 62 18.39 9.67 -0.59
CA ASP A 62 19.25 8.49 -0.76
C ASP A 62 19.52 8.11 -2.23
N GLY A 63 18.64 8.50 -3.17
CA GLY A 63 18.79 8.17 -4.59
C GLY A 63 19.69 9.13 -5.37
N CYS A 64 19.57 10.44 -5.11
CA CYS A 64 20.27 11.47 -5.89
C CYS A 64 21.16 12.41 -5.05
N ALA A 65 21.31 12.15 -3.74
CA ALA A 65 22.07 12.95 -2.79
C ALA A 65 21.68 14.45 -2.70
N CYS A 66 20.57 14.85 -3.34
CA CYS A 66 20.06 16.21 -3.30
C CYS A 66 19.19 16.46 -2.06
N LYS A 67 18.98 17.74 -1.72
CA LYS A 67 18.07 18.13 -0.63
C LYS A 67 16.62 17.76 -0.95
N ILE A 68 15.94 17.16 0.02
CA ILE A 68 14.51 16.86 -0.03
C ILE A 68 13.74 18.17 0.26
N PRO A 69 12.71 18.53 -0.54
CA PRO A 69 11.92 19.72 -0.28
C PRO A 69 11.29 19.71 1.12
N VAL A 70 11.36 20.84 1.83
CA VAL A 70 10.80 20.98 3.19
C VAL A 70 9.30 20.67 3.21
N ALA A 71 8.55 21.08 2.19
CA ALA A 71 7.13 20.77 2.05
C ALA A 71 6.85 19.26 2.10
N ARG A 72 7.74 18.43 1.53
CA ARG A 72 7.63 16.97 1.58
C ARG A 72 7.96 16.43 2.97
N LEU A 73 9.00 16.94 3.62
CA LEU A 73 9.36 16.52 5.00
C LEU A 73 8.30 16.94 6.03
N ASN A 74 7.58 18.04 5.80
CA ASN A 74 6.46 18.44 6.64
C ASN A 74 5.25 17.50 6.50
N ALA A 75 5.03 16.96 5.29
CA ALA A 75 3.96 16.01 5.05
C ALA A 75 4.34 14.58 5.47
N LEU A 76 5.58 14.17 5.17
CA LEU A 76 6.13 12.84 5.41
C LEU A 76 7.55 12.96 5.99
N PRO A 77 7.69 13.11 7.31
CA PRO A 77 8.98 13.38 7.96
C PRO A 77 9.97 12.22 7.85
N TYR A 78 9.49 11.00 7.68
CA TYR A 78 10.32 9.81 7.52
C TYR A 78 10.76 9.55 6.06
N SER A 79 10.42 10.43 5.12
CA SER A 79 10.78 10.28 3.70
C SER A 79 12.30 10.34 3.47
N THR A 80 12.87 9.27 2.89
CA THR A 80 14.30 9.18 2.53
C THR A 80 14.60 9.55 1.09
N LEU A 81 13.58 9.62 0.22
CA LEU A 81 13.70 9.93 -1.20
C LEU A 81 13.01 11.26 -1.55
N CYS A 82 13.51 11.94 -2.58
CA CYS A 82 12.83 13.09 -3.17
C CYS A 82 11.70 12.63 -4.10
N VAL A 83 10.79 13.54 -4.47
CA VAL A 83 9.63 13.23 -5.35
C VAL A 83 10.07 12.59 -6.67
N LYS A 84 11.18 13.06 -7.27
CA LYS A 84 11.69 12.52 -8.53
C LYS A 84 12.15 11.07 -8.38
N CYS A 85 13.01 10.79 -7.39
CA CYS A 85 13.51 9.44 -7.12
C CYS A 85 12.38 8.48 -6.69
N GLN A 86 11.43 8.97 -5.89
CA GLN A 86 10.25 8.18 -5.51
C GLN A 86 9.44 7.78 -6.75
N ARG A 87 9.14 8.74 -7.63
CA ARG A 87 8.39 8.47 -8.87
C ARG A 87 9.10 7.48 -9.77
N GLU A 88 10.42 7.57 -9.85
CA GLU A 88 11.22 6.65 -10.66
C GLU A 88 11.18 5.23 -10.09
N SER A 89 11.27 5.07 -8.76
CA SER A 89 11.12 3.76 -8.12
C SER A 89 9.73 3.14 -8.30
N GLU A 90 8.67 3.96 -8.29
CA GLU A 90 7.30 3.50 -8.52
C GLU A 90 7.08 3.12 -9.98
N ASN A 91 7.68 3.86 -10.92
CA ASN A 91 7.56 3.62 -12.36
C ASN A 91 8.28 2.34 -12.80
N ASP A 92 9.45 2.05 -12.23
CA ASP A 92 10.17 0.78 -12.45
C ASP A 92 9.31 -0.43 -12.01
N SER A 93 8.49 -0.21 -10.98
CA SER A 93 7.62 -1.22 -10.37
C SER A 93 6.26 -1.40 -11.05
N GLY A 94 5.88 -0.53 -12.01
CA GLY A 94 4.45 -0.23 -12.23
C GLY A 94 3.77 -0.75 -13.49
N TRP A 95 4.42 -0.85 -14.66
CA TRP A 95 3.70 -1.25 -15.89
C TRP A 95 4.61 -1.79 -17.00
N LEU A 96 5.77 -1.16 -17.21
CA LEU A 96 6.69 -1.49 -18.32
C LEU A 96 7.37 -2.86 -18.16
N SER A 97 7.66 -3.28 -16.93
CA SER A 97 8.33 -4.56 -16.68
C SER A 97 7.44 -5.77 -17.02
N SER A 98 6.14 -5.68 -16.75
CA SER A 98 5.19 -6.79 -16.98
C SER A 98 4.68 -6.87 -18.42
N HIS A 99 4.44 -5.72 -19.09
CA HIS A 99 3.96 -5.73 -20.48
C HIS A 99 5.02 -6.21 -21.48
N GLN A 100 6.30 -5.89 -21.24
CA GLN A 100 7.42 -6.33 -22.08
C GLN A 100 7.70 -7.85 -21.93
N LEU A 101 7.49 -8.42 -20.74
CA LEU A 101 7.75 -9.85 -20.47
C LEU A 101 6.60 -10.78 -20.86
N ALA A 102 5.35 -10.33 -20.68
CA ALA A 102 4.17 -11.16 -20.99
C ALA A 102 3.70 -11.04 -22.45
N GLY A 103 4.31 -10.15 -23.25
CA GLY A 103 4.08 -10.10 -24.70
C GLY A 103 2.66 -9.72 -25.11
N TRP A 104 1.92 -8.99 -24.27
CA TRP A 104 0.56 -8.52 -24.58
C TRP A 104 0.53 -7.59 -25.81
N ASP A 105 1.63 -6.89 -26.11
CA ASP A 105 1.86 -6.16 -27.38
C ASP A 105 1.79 -7.05 -28.63
N LYS A 106 2.10 -8.35 -28.48
CA LYS A 106 2.06 -9.36 -29.54
C LYS A 106 0.75 -10.14 -29.58
N VAL A 107 -0.10 -9.99 -28.57
CA VAL A 107 -1.48 -10.49 -28.61
C VAL A 107 -2.31 -9.49 -29.40
N ARG A 108 -2.05 -9.43 -30.71
CA ARG A 108 -2.91 -8.74 -31.66
C ARG A 108 -4.06 -9.68 -31.95
N ASP A 109 -5.23 -9.40 -31.38
CA ASP A 109 -6.46 -10.06 -31.82
C ASP A 109 -6.61 -9.79 -33.32
N SER A 110 -6.94 -10.83 -34.09
CA SER A 110 -7.17 -10.71 -35.53
C SER A 110 -8.58 -10.18 -35.83
N GLY A 111 -9.24 -9.58 -34.84
CA GLY A 111 -10.47 -8.82 -34.98
C GLY A 111 -10.15 -7.41 -35.43
N GLU A 112 -10.93 -6.91 -36.39
CA GLU A 112 -10.82 -5.56 -36.95
C GLU A 112 -10.70 -4.53 -35.82
N ASP A 113 -9.66 -3.69 -35.88
CA ASP A 113 -9.44 -2.55 -34.98
C ASP A 113 -10.68 -1.64 -35.04
N ARG A 114 -11.65 -1.89 -34.17
CA ARG A 114 -12.76 -0.95 -33.95
C ARG A 114 -12.29 -0.03 -32.85
N ASP A 115 -11.96 1.19 -33.23
CA ASP A 115 -11.74 2.27 -32.28
C ASP A 115 -13.03 2.43 -31.46
N ILE A 116 -13.01 2.00 -30.20
CA ILE A 116 -14.12 2.20 -29.27
C ILE A 116 -13.98 3.64 -28.78
N ASP A 117 -14.84 4.52 -29.26
CA ASP A 117 -14.83 5.91 -28.84
C ASP A 117 -15.46 6.02 -27.44
N LEU A 118 -15.00 6.96 -26.62
CA LEU A 118 -15.53 7.16 -25.26
C LEU A 118 -17.02 7.54 -25.25
N ALA A 119 -17.56 7.91 -26.42
CA ALA A 119 -18.98 8.15 -26.64
C ALA A 119 -19.82 6.86 -26.79
N ASP A 120 -19.21 5.69 -27.08
CA ASP A 120 -19.93 4.42 -27.27
C ASP A 120 -20.26 3.69 -25.95
N LEU A 121 -19.65 4.09 -24.82
CA LEU A 121 -20.08 3.66 -23.49
C LEU A 121 -21.12 4.65 -22.93
N GLU A 122 -22.33 4.64 -23.49
CA GLU A 122 -23.48 5.26 -22.82
C GLU A 122 -23.83 4.43 -21.58
N ILE A 123 -23.36 4.89 -20.42
CA ILE A 123 -23.77 4.35 -19.12
C ILE A 123 -25.19 4.83 -18.87
N ASP A 124 -26.17 3.97 -19.15
CA ASP A 124 -27.58 4.24 -18.91
C ASP A 124 -27.88 4.15 -17.40
N LEU A 125 -27.52 5.19 -16.65
CA LEU A 125 -27.85 5.37 -15.22
C LEU A 125 -29.30 5.85 -15.06
N SER A 126 -30.25 5.10 -15.61
CA SER A 126 -31.67 5.32 -15.40
C SER A 126 -32.40 4.04 -15.00
N LYS A 127 -32.25 3.63 -13.73
CA LYS A 127 -33.32 3.04 -12.93
C LYS A 127 -33.00 3.01 -11.44
#